data_AF-L0FV38-F1
#
_entry.id   AF-L0FV38-F1
#
_cell.length_a   1.000
_cell.length_b   1.000
_cell.length_c   1.000
_cell.angle_alpha   90.00
_cell.angle_beta   90.00
_cell.angle_gamma   90.00
#
_symmetry.space_group_name_H-M   'P 1'
#
loop_
_entity.id
_entity.type
_entity.pdbx_description
1 polymer ?
#
loop_
_entity_poly.entity_id
_entity_poly.type
_entity_poly.pdbx_seq_one_letter_code
_entity_poly.pdbx_strand_id
1 'polypeptide(L)'
;MDVKKIDNLWRFLSIKNNLPLKLELNHHVHYKFVKGNIQLIHQFHPKLWQESTLIIAEKLFQEKAVSQHFHHKKKQFGIPSTGSSTHVQIFFPKSILSLKSNYEMDVQMDRNGNYSISLSPFVPKNVYQILDSVNYVCQEMWKKNFFSEGIRN
;
A
#
# COMPACT_ATOMS: atom_id res chain seq x y z
N MET A 1 9.17 16.88 -1.77
CA MET A 1 9.82 15.72 -1.12
C MET A 1 10.96 15.28 -2.02
N ASP A 2 12.14 14.95 -1.49
CA ASP A 2 13.28 14.54 -2.32
C ASP A 2 13.22 13.03 -2.59
N VAL A 3 13.40 12.61 -3.85
CA VAL A 3 13.51 11.20 -4.25
C VAL A 3 14.59 10.49 -3.42
N LYS A 4 15.72 11.16 -3.16
CA LYS A 4 16.79 10.63 -2.32
C LYS A 4 16.33 10.36 -0.89
N LYS A 5 15.46 11.22 -0.35
CA LYS A 5 14.91 11.01 1.00
C LYS A 5 14.09 9.73 1.05
N ILE A 6 13.25 9.48 0.05
CA ILE A 6 12.44 8.25 -0.01
C ILE A 6 13.30 7.01 -0.23
N ASP A 7 14.28 7.09 -1.13
CA ASP A 7 15.25 6.01 -1.35
C ASP A 7 15.95 5.63 -0.03
N ASN A 8 16.40 6.63 0.74
CA ASN A 8 17.00 6.41 2.06
C ASN A 8 16.06 5.71 3.04
N LEU A 9 14.77 6.08 3.07
CA LEU A 9 13.78 5.42 3.94
C LEU A 9 13.62 3.93 3.58
N TRP A 10 13.46 3.61 2.30
CA TRP A 10 13.29 2.23 1.84
C TRP A 10 14.56 1.40 1.98
N ARG A 11 15.73 1.95 1.66
CA ARG A 11 17.03 1.28 1.87
C ARG A 11 17.27 1.00 3.34
N PHE A 12 16.97 1.94 4.23
CA PHE A 12 17.09 1.72 5.66
C PHE A 12 16.21 0.55 6.13
N LEU A 13 14.94 0.49 5.67
CA LEU A 13 14.06 -0.63 5.99
C LEU A 13 14.57 -1.95 5.42
N SER A 14 15.09 -1.95 4.19
CA SER A 14 15.71 -3.11 3.55
C SER A 14 16.84 -3.68 4.41
N ILE A 15 17.78 -2.83 4.82
CA ILE A 15 18.95 -3.21 5.63
C ILE A 15 18.50 -3.72 7.00
N LYS A 16 17.66 -2.93 7.72
CA LYS A 16 17.25 -3.27 9.09
C LYS A 16 16.42 -4.54 9.19
N ASN A 17 15.68 -4.91 8.14
CA ASN A 17 14.85 -6.10 8.12
C ASN A 17 15.50 -7.28 7.38
N ASN A 18 16.72 -7.10 6.87
CA ASN A 18 17.38 -8.06 5.97
C ASN A 18 16.45 -8.54 4.83
N LEU A 19 15.73 -7.59 4.22
CA LEU A 19 14.79 -7.87 3.13
C LEU A 19 15.34 -7.30 1.82
N PRO A 20 15.40 -8.10 0.74
CA PRO A 20 15.87 -7.61 -0.54
C PRO A 20 14.90 -6.56 -1.10
N LEU A 21 15.44 -5.39 -1.41
CA LEU A 21 14.73 -4.31 -2.09
C LEU A 21 15.02 -4.38 -3.59
N LYS A 22 13.97 -4.48 -4.40
CA LYS A 22 14.06 -4.29 -5.85
C LYS A 22 13.64 -2.86 -6.17
N LEU A 23 14.49 -2.16 -6.91
CA LEU A 23 14.23 -0.81 -7.41
C LEU A 23 14.14 -0.86 -8.93
N GLU A 24 13.02 -0.40 -9.48
CA GLU A 24 12.82 -0.25 -10.91
C GLU A 24 12.58 1.23 -11.22
N LEU A 25 13.36 1.76 -12.18
CA LEU A 25 13.34 3.16 -12.58
C LEU A 25 12.87 3.26 -14.02
N ASN A 26 11.58 3.55 -14.20
CA ASN A 26 10.97 3.86 -15.50
C ASN A 26 10.42 5.30 -15.46
N HIS A 27 9.24 5.54 -16.04
CA HIS A 27 8.48 6.78 -15.83
C HIS A 27 8.06 6.96 -14.35
N HIS A 28 7.92 5.85 -13.63
CA HIS A 28 7.66 5.81 -12.20
C HIS A 28 8.84 5.16 -11.48
N VAL A 29 9.03 5.53 -10.21
CA VAL A 29 9.98 4.90 -9.29
C VAL A 29 9.25 3.83 -8.51
N HIS A 30 9.69 2.57 -8.62
CA HIS A 30 9.05 1.42 -7.99
C HIS A 30 9.99 0.77 -6.98
N TYR A 31 9.60 0.74 -5.71
CA TYR A 31 10.26 -0.01 -4.65
C TYR A 31 9.45 -1.26 -4.35
N LYS A 32 10.05 -2.44 -4.45
CA LYS A 32 9.39 -3.72 -4.19
C LYS A 32 10.12 -4.53 -3.11
N PHE A 33 9.37 -4.92 -2.09
CA PHE A 33 9.77 -5.90 -1.08
C PHE A 33 8.91 -7.15 -1.18
N VAL A 34 9.50 -8.26 -0.79
CA VAL A 34 8.84 -9.56 -0.78
C VAL A 34 9.17 -10.28 0.51
N LYS A 35 8.14 -10.67 1.28
CA LYS A 35 8.29 -11.45 2.52
C LYS A 35 7.20 -12.53 2.59
N GLY A 36 7.60 -13.79 2.52
CA GLY A 36 6.66 -14.92 2.49
C GLY A 36 5.70 -14.83 1.29
N ASN A 37 4.39 -14.88 1.53
CA ASN A 37 3.35 -14.69 0.50
C ASN A 37 2.98 -13.21 0.24
N ILE A 38 3.53 -12.24 0.99
CA ILE A 38 3.18 -10.83 0.83
C ILE A 38 4.24 -10.11 -0.02
N GLN A 39 3.76 -9.30 -0.95
CA GLN A 39 4.54 -8.30 -1.67
C GLN A 39 4.10 -6.89 -1.26
N LEU A 40 5.09 -6.02 -1.10
CA LEU A 40 4.92 -4.60 -0.84
C LEU A 40 5.52 -3.84 -2.01
N ILE A 41 4.74 -2.96 -2.63
CA ILE A 41 5.16 -2.16 -3.77
C ILE A 41 4.85 -0.70 -3.45
N HIS A 42 5.85 0.16 -3.46
CA HIS A 42 5.65 1.61 -3.41
C HIS A 42 6.03 2.20 -4.75
N GLN A 43 5.07 2.86 -5.41
CA GLN A 43 5.25 3.44 -6.73
C GLN A 43 4.89 4.93 -6.71
N PHE A 44 5.69 5.77 -7.36
CA PHE A 44 5.37 7.19 -7.52
C PHE A 44 6.04 7.80 -8.75
N HIS A 45 5.43 8.86 -9.25
CA HIS A 45 6.03 9.69 -10.29
C HIS A 45 6.90 10.79 -9.65
N PRO A 46 8.21 10.93 -9.98
CA PRO A 46 9.10 11.90 -9.34
C PRO A 46 8.63 13.36 -9.40
N LYS A 47 7.84 13.70 -10.41
CA LYS A 47 7.27 15.05 -10.60
C LYS A 47 5.88 15.21 -9.99
N LEU A 48 5.15 14.12 -9.74
CA LEU A 48 3.75 14.12 -9.30
C LEU A 48 3.57 13.24 -8.06
N TRP A 49 3.97 13.78 -6.91
CA TRP A 49 3.95 13.08 -5.62
C TRP A 49 2.55 12.70 -5.13
N GLN A 50 1.50 13.36 -5.63
CA GLN A 50 0.11 13.05 -5.28
C GLN A 50 -0.36 11.71 -5.87
N GLU A 51 0.36 11.16 -6.85
CA GLU A 51 0.08 9.84 -7.45
C GLU A 51 0.87 8.72 -6.73
N SER A 52 1.57 9.06 -5.64
CA SER A 52 2.34 8.10 -4.85
C SER A 52 1.41 7.07 -4.22
N THR A 53 1.63 5.80 -4.51
CA THR A 53 0.75 4.71 -4.11
C THR A 53 1.56 3.61 -3.44
N LEU A 54 1.05 3.13 -2.31
CA LEU A 54 1.57 1.95 -1.62
C LEU A 54 0.60 0.79 -1.82
N ILE A 55 1.10 -0.32 -2.33
CA ILE A 55 0.35 -1.54 -2.62
C ILE A 55 0.90 -2.65 -1.72
N ILE A 56 0.01 -3.30 -0.98
CA ILE A 56 0.28 -4.46 -0.14
C ILE A 56 -0.61 -5.58 -0.66
N ALA A 57 -0.01 -6.61 -1.25
CA ALA A 57 -0.77 -7.66 -1.90
C ALA A 57 -0.17 -9.04 -1.63
N GLU A 58 -0.96 -10.07 -1.83
CA GLU A 58 -0.44 -11.43 -1.92
C GLU A 58 0.25 -11.65 -3.27
N LYS A 59 1.29 -12.48 -3.30
CA LYS A 59 2.06 -12.76 -4.51
C LYS A 59 1.23 -13.37 -5.63
N LEU A 60 0.25 -14.20 -5.25
CA LEU A 60 -0.61 -14.92 -6.17
C LEU A 60 -1.85 -14.12 -6.57
N PHE A 61 -1.98 -12.88 -6.09
CA PHE A 61 -3.10 -12.00 -6.45
C PHE A 61 -3.15 -11.77 -7.97
N GLN A 62 -4.33 -12.01 -8.55
CA GLN A 62 -4.57 -11.83 -9.98
C GLN A 62 -5.52 -10.65 -10.23
N GLU A 63 -4.96 -9.54 -10.70
CA GLU A 63 -5.71 -8.31 -11.02
C GLU A 63 -6.81 -8.55 -12.08
N LYS A 64 -6.57 -9.45 -13.04
CA LYS A 64 -7.57 -9.81 -14.07
C LYS A 64 -8.74 -10.65 -13.55
N ALA A 65 -8.62 -11.18 -12.33
CA ALA A 65 -9.60 -12.07 -11.72
C ALA A 65 -10.23 -11.46 -10.47
N VAL A 66 -10.24 -10.13 -10.33
CA VAL A 66 -10.91 -9.45 -9.21
C VAL A 66 -12.39 -9.81 -9.18
N SER A 67 -12.84 -10.28 -8.02
CA SER A 67 -14.23 -10.67 -7.77
C SER A 67 -14.94 -9.70 -6.83
N GLN A 68 -14.19 -9.13 -5.87
CA GLN A 68 -14.70 -8.15 -4.93
C GLN A 68 -13.77 -6.95 -4.91
N HIS A 69 -14.36 -5.76 -4.86
CA HIS A 69 -13.64 -4.50 -4.88
C HIS A 69 -14.32 -3.52 -3.94
N PHE A 70 -13.54 -2.96 -3.03
CA PHE A 70 -13.95 -1.87 -2.17
C PHE A 70 -13.03 -0.67 -2.44
N HIS A 71 -13.63 0.46 -2.78
CA HIS A 71 -12.92 1.70 -3.03
C HIS A 71 -13.43 2.80 -2.10
N HIS A 72 -12.51 3.49 -1.43
CA HIS A 72 -12.79 4.67 -0.64
C HIS A 72 -12.00 5.86 -1.18
N LYS A 73 -12.73 6.84 -1.72
CA LYS A 73 -12.17 8.12 -2.16
C LYS A 73 -12.70 9.25 -1.27
N LYS A 74 -11.83 10.17 -0.86
CA LYS A 74 -12.28 11.40 -0.20
C LYS A 74 -13.00 12.26 -1.23
N LYS A 75 -14.22 12.69 -0.92
CA LYS A 75 -14.99 13.59 -1.79
C LYS A 75 -14.28 14.94 -1.86
N GLN A 76 -13.70 15.28 -3.01
CA GLN A 76 -13.14 16.60 -3.25
C GLN A 76 -14.26 17.55 -3.68
N PHE A 77 -14.32 18.74 -3.08
CA PHE A 77 -15.31 19.76 -3.44
C PHE A 77 -15.11 20.20 -4.90
N GLY A 78 -16.19 20.22 -5.69
CA GLY A 78 -16.17 20.73 -7.07
C GLY A 78 -15.77 19.72 -8.16
N ILE A 79 -15.35 18.51 -7.82
CA ILE A 79 -15.08 17.44 -8.80
C ILE A 79 -16.22 16.42 -8.75
N PRO A 80 -16.96 16.19 -9.85
CA PRO A 80 -17.95 15.12 -9.89
C PRO A 80 -17.20 13.79 -9.71
N SER A 81 -17.47 13.11 -8.59
CA SER A 81 -17.00 11.75 -8.39
C SER A 81 -17.53 10.90 -9.53
N THR A 82 -16.65 10.37 -10.39
CA THR A 82 -17.02 9.32 -11.34
C THR A 82 -17.58 8.16 -10.52
N GLY A 83 -18.90 8.03 -10.52
CA GLY A 83 -19.58 7.01 -9.75
C GLY A 83 -19.17 5.65 -10.26
N SER A 84 -18.23 4.98 -9.59
CA SER A 84 -18.10 3.54 -9.73
C SER A 84 -19.33 2.92 -9.06
N SER A 85 -20.35 2.66 -9.88
CA SER A 85 -21.43 1.76 -9.52
C SER A 85 -20.81 0.44 -9.11
N THR A 86 -20.94 0.06 -7.84
CA THR A 86 -21.76 -1.11 -7.47
C THR A 86 -21.76 -1.27 -5.95
N HIS A 87 -22.94 -1.57 -5.41
CA HIS A 87 -23.12 -2.19 -4.11
C HIS A 87 -22.20 -3.43 -4.01
N VAL A 88 -21.03 -3.32 -3.36
CA VAL A 88 -20.20 -4.47 -3.00
C VAL A 88 -20.31 -4.67 -1.50
N GLN A 89 -20.93 -5.79 -1.13
CA GLN A 89 -21.12 -6.26 0.22
C GLN A 89 -19.76 -6.31 0.94
N ILE A 90 -19.67 -5.62 2.07
CA ILE A 90 -18.43 -5.32 2.78
C ILE A 90 -17.91 -6.60 3.46
N PHE A 91 -17.10 -7.40 2.77
CA PHE A 91 -16.26 -8.44 3.37
C PHE A 91 -14.92 -7.83 3.80
N PHE A 92 -14.92 -6.80 4.65
CA PHE A 92 -13.66 -6.18 5.04
C PHE A 92 -13.55 -5.92 6.53
N PRO A 93 -12.39 -6.19 7.16
CA PRO A 93 -12.19 -5.89 8.57
C PRO A 93 -12.49 -4.41 8.82
N LYS A 94 -13.48 -4.12 9.67
CA LYS A 94 -13.84 -2.73 10.04
C LYS A 94 -12.65 -1.94 10.56
N SER A 95 -11.66 -2.62 11.12
CA SER A 95 -10.40 -2.07 11.62
C SER A 95 -9.63 -1.30 10.54
N ILE A 96 -9.45 -1.86 9.33
CA ILE A 96 -8.68 -1.19 8.26
C ILE A 96 -9.35 0.11 7.81
N LEU A 97 -10.65 0.26 8.03
CA LEU A 97 -11.37 1.50 7.72
C LEU A 97 -10.85 2.70 8.54
N SER A 98 -10.11 2.49 9.63
CA SER A 98 -9.44 3.55 10.39
C SER A 98 -8.45 4.37 9.53
N LEU A 99 -7.79 3.71 8.56
CA LEU A 99 -6.83 4.34 7.65
C LEU A 99 -7.49 5.28 6.62
N LYS A 100 -8.82 5.21 6.44
CA LYS A 100 -9.58 6.10 5.53
C LYS A 100 -9.46 7.58 5.90
N SER A 101 -9.21 7.86 7.18
CA SER A 101 -8.96 9.21 7.67
C SER A 101 -7.73 9.84 7.02
N ASN A 102 -6.74 9.03 6.62
CA ASN A 102 -5.45 9.49 6.11
C ASN A 102 -5.24 9.23 4.63
N TYR A 103 -5.82 8.14 4.08
CA TYR A 103 -5.59 7.69 2.71
C TYR A 103 -6.90 7.44 1.96
N GLU A 104 -6.90 7.72 0.65
CA GLU A 104 -7.75 6.99 -0.29
C GLU A 104 -7.28 5.54 -0.30
N MET A 105 -8.23 4.62 -0.33
CA MET A 105 -7.97 3.20 -0.14
C MET A 105 -8.69 2.38 -1.19
N ASP A 106 -7.97 1.47 -1.78
CA ASP A 106 -8.50 0.47 -2.70
C ASP A 106 -8.22 -0.92 -2.13
N VAL A 107 -9.22 -1.77 -2.09
CA VAL A 107 -9.12 -3.13 -1.56
C VAL A 107 -9.75 -4.06 -2.57
N GLN A 108 -9.00 -5.05 -3.01
CA GLN A 108 -9.42 -6.02 -4.00
C GLN A 108 -9.22 -7.43 -3.46
N MET A 109 -10.15 -8.32 -3.81
CA MET A 109 -10.01 -9.76 -3.62
C MET A 109 -10.21 -10.45 -4.97
N ASP A 110 -9.24 -11.27 -5.36
CA ASP A 110 -9.38 -12.10 -6.56
C ASP A 110 -10.32 -13.28 -6.32
N ARG A 111 -10.70 -14.00 -7.39
CA ARG A 111 -11.55 -15.21 -7.30
C ARG A 111 -10.91 -16.36 -6.51
N ASN A 112 -9.60 -16.31 -6.29
CA ASN A 112 -8.86 -17.31 -5.53
C ASN A 112 -8.75 -16.95 -4.04
N GLY A 113 -9.35 -15.82 -3.63
CA GLY A 113 -9.32 -15.35 -2.25
C GLY A 113 -8.04 -14.61 -1.85
N ASN A 114 -7.19 -14.23 -2.82
CA ASN A 114 -6.01 -13.41 -2.53
C ASN A 114 -6.40 -11.93 -2.42
N TYR A 115 -5.74 -11.21 -1.53
CA TYR A 115 -6.01 -9.78 -1.31
C TYR A 115 -4.94 -8.85 -1.89
N SER A 116 -5.38 -7.66 -2.32
CA SER A 116 -4.54 -6.52 -2.66
C SER A 116 -5.12 -5.25 -2.05
N ILE A 117 -4.31 -4.47 -1.35
CA ILE A 117 -4.68 -3.22 -0.70
C ILE A 117 -3.77 -2.12 -1.22
N SER A 118 -4.35 -1.04 -1.73
CA SER A 118 -3.65 0.15 -2.18
C SER A 118 -4.00 1.36 -1.32
N LEU A 119 -3.00 2.14 -0.94
CA LEU A 119 -3.13 3.39 -0.20
C LEU A 119 -2.56 4.53 -1.04
N SER A 120 -3.36 5.59 -1.23
CA SER A 120 -2.97 6.77 -2.00
C SER A 120 -3.57 8.05 -1.40
N PRO A 121 -2.88 9.20 -1.41
CA PRO A 121 -1.46 9.34 -1.67
C PRO A 121 -0.63 8.80 -0.49
N PHE A 122 0.38 7.98 -0.76
CA PHE A 122 1.30 7.47 0.25
C PHE A 122 2.66 8.18 0.14
N VAL A 123 2.86 9.22 0.96
CA VAL A 123 4.04 10.09 0.92
C VAL A 123 4.72 10.08 2.30
N PRO A 124 5.50 9.02 2.62
CA PRO A 124 6.04 8.83 3.96
C PRO A 124 7.14 9.86 4.28
N LYS A 125 7.00 10.53 5.42
CA LYS A 125 7.96 11.54 5.92
C LYS A 125 9.12 10.92 6.69
N ASN A 126 8.90 9.75 7.29
CA ASN A 126 9.85 8.99 8.10
C ASN A 126 9.55 7.48 8.02
N VAL A 127 10.44 6.66 8.58
CA VAL A 127 10.32 5.19 8.57
C VAL A 127 9.18 4.67 9.42
N TYR A 128 8.82 5.35 10.52
CA TYR A 128 7.69 4.96 11.36
C TYR A 128 6.37 5.01 10.60
N GLN A 129 6.13 6.04 9.78
CA GLN A 129 4.94 6.10 8.94
C GLN A 129 4.83 4.91 7.97
N ILE A 130 5.97 4.40 7.48
CA ILE A 130 6.00 3.20 6.65
C ILE A 130 5.70 1.96 7.51
N LEU A 131 6.40 1.81 8.64
CA LEU A 131 6.23 0.68 9.55
C LEU A 131 4.78 0.58 10.02
N ASP A 132 4.24 1.66 10.58
CA ASP A 132 2.90 1.72 11.14
C ASP A 132 1.86 1.41 10.07
N SER A 133 1.93 2.04 8.89
CA SER A 133 0.95 1.80 7.83
C SER A 133 1.03 0.37 7.29
N VAL A 134 2.24 -0.13 7.01
CA VAL A 134 2.43 -1.47 6.42
C VAL A 134 2.12 -2.57 7.42
N ASN A 135 2.66 -2.50 8.64
CA ASN A 135 2.41 -3.50 9.66
C ASN A 135 0.96 -3.49 10.11
N TYR A 136 0.32 -2.33 10.22
CA TYR A 136 -1.10 -2.26 10.55
C TYR A 136 -1.95 -3.01 9.51
N VAL A 137 -1.79 -2.71 8.22
CA VAL A 137 -2.49 -3.44 7.15
C VAL A 137 -2.17 -4.93 7.23
N CYS A 138 -0.90 -5.30 7.45
CA CYS A 138 -0.51 -6.70 7.46
C CYS A 138 -1.05 -7.47 8.67
N GLN A 139 -1.16 -6.83 9.83
CA GLN A 139 -1.76 -7.39 11.03
C GLN A 139 -3.27 -7.54 10.87
N GLU A 140 -3.94 -6.57 10.28
CA GLU A 140 -5.38 -6.66 10.09
C GLU A 140 -5.78 -7.75 9.09
N MET A 141 -5.06 -7.84 7.96
CA MET A 141 -5.37 -8.79 6.89
C MET A 141 -4.80 -10.19 7.12
N TRP A 142 -3.56 -10.30 7.60
CA TRP A 142 -2.84 -11.58 7.66
C TRP A 142 -2.27 -11.89 9.06
N LYS A 143 -2.64 -11.13 10.11
CA LYS A 143 -2.25 -11.35 11.52
C LYS A 143 -0.74 -11.50 11.71
N LYS A 144 0.05 -10.75 10.93
CA LYS A 144 1.52 -10.79 10.97
C LYS A 144 2.15 -9.44 10.63
N ASN A 145 3.33 -9.19 11.18
CA ASN A 145 4.14 -8.02 10.84
C ASN A 145 4.98 -8.23 9.57
N PHE A 146 4.94 -7.25 8.68
CA PHE A 146 5.77 -7.25 7.48
C PHE A 146 7.21 -6.87 7.84
N PHE A 147 7.39 -5.77 8.54
CA PHE A 147 8.69 -5.35 9.08
C PHE A 147 8.78 -5.67 10.58
N SER A 148 9.95 -6.04 11.06
CA SER A 148 10.18 -6.24 12.50
C SER A 148 10.03 -4.90 13.24
N GLU A 149 9.32 -4.90 14.36
CA GLU A 149 9.11 -3.71 15.20
C GLU A 149 10.38 -3.29 15.98
N GLY A 150 11.42 -4.14 16.00
CA GLY A 150 12.69 -3.92 16.68
C GLY A 150 13.62 -2.88 16.02
N ILE A 151 13.12 -2.02 15.15
CA ILE A 151 13.89 -0.92 14.57
C ILE A 151 13.97 0.20 15.62
N ARG A 152 14.73 -0.06 16.69
CA ARG A 152 15.22 0.99 17.58
C ARG A 152 16.46 1.60 16.94
N ASN A 153 16.55 2.93 16.97
CA ASN A 153 17.71 3.69 16.50
C ASN A 153 19.00 3.18 17.16
#